data_AF-A0A812E054-F1
#
_entry.id   AF-A0A812E054-F1
#
_cell.length_a   1.000
_cell.length_b   1.000
_cell.length_c   1.000
_cell.angle_alpha   90.00
_cell.angle_beta   90.00
_cell.angle_gamma   90.00
#
_symmetry.space_group_name_H-M   'P 1'
#
loop_
_entity.id
_entity.type
_entity.pdbx_description
1 polymer ?
#
loop_
_entity_poly.entity_id
_entity_poly.type
_entity_poly.pdbx_seq_one_letter_code
_entity_poly.pdbx_strand_id
1 'polypeptide(L)'
;MAATMSNSFRSGKLIVDISNFADKNNKCNKVVLSHYFNFSVGIIIPGFQEIPKSLKKTLQDSMSVHFVKLVPLSLLVSPIFLDNFCKKGHLYMMSHGTKIDTEDCIVILPSGKLIMNLTKDTYERLGLEGKKSQFHSIRNDRYVVVINMLNPSFVPGKNYYERVKWSFTDRLNLCYNMLVSWIPHNCDISSSISAYFEMNDLLSVPVGLKCKTNTYTDLPFPVINSKEPNDSIESCDYEELFDWLGSISCDCINSDDPDGFLPLYKISDQIPFFFLNSLEVWIFSLKIN
;
A
#
# COMPACT_ATOMS: atom_id res chain seq x y z
N MET A 1 26.07 -10.13 39.67
CA MET A 1 25.89 -10.84 38.38
C MET A 1 25.19 -9.85 37.46
N ALA A 2 25.91 -9.25 36.50
CA ALA A 2 25.35 -8.19 35.66
C ALA A 2 24.54 -8.79 34.50
N ALA A 3 23.38 -8.22 34.20
CA ALA A 3 22.56 -8.64 33.06
C ALA A 3 23.13 -8.04 31.76
N THR A 4 23.54 -8.89 30.83
CA THR A 4 23.98 -8.45 29.49
C THR A 4 22.78 -7.91 28.72
N MET A 5 22.66 -6.59 28.56
CA MET A 5 21.57 -5.97 27.81
C MET A 5 21.79 -6.09 26.29
N SER A 6 21.70 -7.30 25.76
CA SER A 6 21.63 -7.57 24.32
C SER A 6 20.23 -7.25 23.79
N ASN A 7 19.96 -5.98 23.46
CA ASN A 7 18.74 -5.55 22.78
C ASN A 7 19.01 -4.37 21.84
N SER A 8 19.69 -4.65 20.72
CA SER A 8 19.82 -3.72 19.60
C SER A 8 18.49 -3.61 18.85
N PHE A 9 17.57 -2.78 19.34
CA PHE A 9 16.30 -2.48 18.68
C PHE A 9 16.51 -1.63 17.40
N ARG A 10 16.96 -2.27 16.33
CA ARG A 10 16.88 -1.77 14.94
C ARG A 10 16.22 -2.83 14.07
N SER A 11 14.89 -2.79 13.99
CA SER A 11 14.07 -3.67 13.13
C SER A 11 13.58 -2.95 11.87
N GLY A 12 14.43 -2.11 11.28
CA GLY A 12 14.22 -1.49 9.98
C GLY A 12 15.47 -1.70 9.12
N LYS A 13 15.30 -2.29 7.93
CA LYS A 13 16.37 -2.36 6.94
C LYS A 13 16.11 -1.29 5.88
N LEU A 14 16.71 -0.12 6.07
CA LEU A 14 16.81 0.88 5.01
C LEU A 14 17.70 0.32 3.87
N ILE A 15 17.38 0.69 2.63
CA ILE A 15 18.16 0.35 1.44
C ILE A 15 18.20 1.60 0.56
N VAL A 16 19.36 2.25 0.50
CA VAL A 16 19.65 3.34 -0.44
C VAL A 16 20.27 2.70 -1.69
N ASP A 17 19.72 2.98 -2.88
CA ASP A 17 20.24 2.56 -4.19
C ASP A 17 20.26 3.80 -5.10
N ILE A 18 21.42 4.18 -5.62
CA ILE A 18 21.62 5.42 -6.38
C ILE A 18 21.81 5.05 -7.85
N SER A 19 20.91 5.55 -8.70
CA SER A 19 20.85 5.20 -10.12
C SER A 19 20.40 6.38 -10.98
N ASN A 20 20.63 6.29 -12.29
CA ASN A 20 20.24 7.30 -13.27
C ASN A 20 19.10 6.76 -14.13
N PHE A 21 18.06 7.55 -14.42
CA PHE A 21 16.95 7.15 -15.31
C PHE A 21 17.39 6.78 -16.74
N ALA A 22 18.56 7.22 -17.18
CA ALA A 22 19.18 6.84 -18.46
C ALA A 22 19.99 5.54 -18.43
N ASP A 23 20.25 4.94 -17.25
CA ASP A 23 20.95 3.65 -17.16
C ASP A 23 20.01 2.48 -17.51
N LYS A 24 20.48 1.63 -18.42
CA LYS A 24 19.78 0.41 -18.87
C LYS A 24 19.61 -0.62 -17.74
N ASN A 25 20.42 -0.55 -16.68
CA ASN A 25 20.34 -1.44 -15.51
C ASN A 25 19.45 -0.88 -14.38
N ASN A 26 18.85 0.31 -14.56
CA ASN A 26 18.01 0.95 -13.55
C ASN A 26 16.78 0.08 -13.21
N LYS A 27 16.54 -0.12 -11.91
CA LYS A 27 15.49 -0.99 -11.37
C LYS A 27 14.22 -0.23 -10.97
N CYS A 28 14.20 1.10 -11.00
CA CYS A 28 13.13 1.96 -10.47
C CYS A 28 11.72 1.52 -10.93
N ASN A 29 11.49 1.43 -12.24
CA ASN A 29 10.20 0.97 -12.78
C ASN A 29 9.81 -0.44 -12.28
N LYS A 30 10.79 -1.35 -12.14
CA LYS A 30 10.55 -2.70 -11.62
C LYS A 30 10.20 -2.71 -10.13
N VAL A 31 10.83 -1.84 -9.33
CA VAL A 31 10.52 -1.67 -7.91
C VAL A 31 9.10 -1.13 -7.76
N VAL A 32 8.78 0.00 -8.41
CA VAL A 32 7.45 0.63 -8.35
C VAL A 32 6.35 -0.33 -8.81
N LEU A 33 6.50 -0.98 -9.98
CA LEU A 33 5.51 -1.92 -10.50
C LEU A 33 5.40 -3.24 -9.71
N SER A 34 6.32 -3.50 -8.77
CA SER A 34 6.22 -4.63 -7.83
C SER A 34 5.51 -4.27 -6.51
N HIS A 35 5.32 -2.99 -6.21
CA HIS A 35 4.69 -2.52 -4.98
C HIS A 35 3.19 -2.27 -5.19
N TYR A 36 2.40 -3.35 -5.13
CA TYR A 36 1.00 -3.37 -5.59
C TYR A 36 -0.01 -2.56 -4.77
N PHE A 37 0.27 -2.29 -3.49
CA PHE A 37 -0.66 -1.60 -2.59
C PHE A 37 0.00 -0.36 -1.99
N ASN A 38 -0.53 0.82 -2.32
CA ASN A 38 0.01 2.11 -1.92
C ASN A 38 -1.08 2.90 -1.17
N PHE A 39 -0.76 3.38 0.02
CA PHE A 39 -1.70 4.08 0.92
C PHE A 39 -1.40 5.58 1.04
N SER A 40 -0.17 6.00 0.74
CA SER A 40 0.23 7.40 0.73
C SER A 40 1.23 7.63 -0.39
N VAL A 41 1.21 8.85 -0.95
CA VAL A 41 2.21 9.33 -1.91
C VAL A 41 2.59 10.75 -1.49
N GLY A 42 3.81 10.91 -0.98
CA GLY A 42 4.43 12.20 -0.72
C GLY A 42 5.19 12.71 -1.93
N ILE A 43 5.01 13.98 -2.29
CA ILE A 43 5.78 14.67 -3.33
C ILE A 43 6.25 16.02 -2.77
N ILE A 44 7.56 16.24 -2.72
CA ILE A 44 8.16 17.51 -2.31
C ILE A 44 8.79 18.18 -3.53
N ILE A 45 8.49 19.47 -3.75
CA ILE A 45 8.99 20.22 -4.91
C ILE A 45 9.61 21.55 -4.45
N PRO A 46 10.95 21.63 -4.33
CA PRO A 46 11.66 22.86 -4.00
C PRO A 46 11.71 23.85 -5.18
N GLY A 47 11.66 25.15 -4.87
CA GLY A 47 11.68 26.25 -5.84
C GLY A 47 10.31 26.65 -6.39
N PHE A 48 9.20 26.08 -5.89
CA PHE A 48 7.85 26.31 -6.43
C PHE A 48 6.91 26.97 -5.41
N GLN A 49 6.17 27.97 -5.87
CA GLN A 49 5.11 28.64 -5.09
C GLN A 49 3.74 27.96 -5.26
N GLU A 50 3.49 27.37 -6.42
CA GLU A 50 2.28 26.60 -6.75
C GLU A 50 2.65 25.25 -7.40
N ILE A 51 1.82 24.24 -7.17
CA ILE A 51 1.95 22.91 -7.81
C ILE A 51 1.71 23.04 -9.33
N PRO A 52 2.59 22.50 -10.19
CA PRO A 52 2.39 22.47 -11.64
C PRO A 52 1.03 21.89 -12.06
N LYS A 53 0.29 22.63 -12.90
CA LYS A 53 -1.07 22.27 -13.35
C LYS A 53 -1.15 20.89 -14.02
N SER A 54 -0.07 20.48 -14.70
CA SER A 54 0.09 19.15 -15.28
C SER A 54 0.07 18.06 -14.20
N LEU A 55 0.91 18.18 -13.17
CA LEU A 55 0.97 17.24 -12.04
C LEU A 55 -0.36 17.18 -11.30
N LYS A 56 -0.98 18.35 -11.03
CA LYS A 56 -2.31 18.41 -10.38
C LYS A 56 -3.36 17.65 -11.19
N LYS A 57 -3.40 17.82 -12.52
CA LYS A 57 -4.29 17.04 -13.39
C LYS A 57 -3.96 15.54 -13.33
N THR A 58 -2.70 15.15 -13.49
CA THR A 58 -2.31 13.72 -13.43
C THR A 58 -2.79 13.07 -12.13
N LEU A 59 -2.60 13.70 -10.98
CA LEU A 59 -3.03 13.16 -9.68
C LEU A 59 -4.57 13.08 -9.54
N GLN A 60 -5.33 13.96 -10.19
CA GLN A 60 -6.80 13.91 -10.23
C GLN A 60 -7.32 12.81 -11.18
N ASP A 61 -6.67 12.62 -12.33
CA ASP A 61 -7.05 11.61 -13.33
C ASP A 61 -6.61 10.17 -12.93
N SER A 62 -5.72 10.01 -11.94
CA SER A 62 -4.90 8.79 -11.79
C SER A 62 -5.61 7.50 -11.36
N MET A 63 -6.63 7.55 -10.48
CA MET A 63 -7.15 6.32 -9.85
C MET A 63 -8.65 6.32 -9.61
N SER A 64 -9.32 5.25 -10.04
CA SER A 64 -10.71 4.93 -9.69
C SER A 64 -10.74 3.80 -8.67
N VAL A 65 -10.53 4.15 -7.39
CA VAL A 65 -10.67 3.22 -6.26
C VAL A 65 -12.12 3.17 -5.82
N HIS A 66 -12.63 1.99 -5.48
CA HIS A 66 -13.95 1.78 -4.91
C HIS A 66 -13.85 1.05 -3.58
N PHE A 67 -14.71 1.42 -2.63
CA PHE A 67 -15.00 0.64 -1.42
C PHE A 67 -16.26 -0.18 -1.68
N VAL A 68 -16.16 -1.49 -1.49
CA VAL A 68 -17.27 -2.42 -1.71
C VAL A 68 -17.56 -3.18 -0.42
N LYS A 69 -18.81 -3.13 0.05
CA LYS A 69 -19.23 -3.66 1.35
C LYS A 69 -19.57 -5.16 1.27
N LEU A 70 -19.09 -5.96 2.24
CA LEU A 70 -19.46 -7.37 2.44
C LEU A 70 -19.39 -8.27 1.18
N VAL A 71 -18.33 -8.10 0.38
CA VAL A 71 -18.05 -8.92 -0.82
C VAL A 71 -17.82 -10.39 -0.44
N PRO A 72 -18.63 -11.36 -0.93
CA PRO A 72 -18.41 -12.78 -0.68
C PRO A 72 -17.21 -13.32 -1.46
N LEU A 73 -16.37 -14.16 -0.84
CA LEU A 73 -15.24 -14.79 -1.55
C LEU A 73 -15.69 -15.71 -2.71
N SER A 74 -16.89 -16.27 -2.61
CA SER A 74 -17.52 -17.08 -3.66
C SER A 74 -17.80 -16.30 -4.95
N LEU A 75 -18.09 -15.00 -4.85
CA LEU A 75 -18.28 -14.12 -6.02
C LEU A 75 -16.96 -13.90 -6.78
N LEU A 76 -15.85 -13.76 -6.04
CA LEU A 76 -14.51 -13.49 -6.57
C LEU A 76 -13.87 -14.67 -7.32
N VAL A 77 -14.42 -15.89 -7.15
CA VAL A 77 -14.05 -17.07 -7.95
C VAL A 77 -15.10 -17.45 -8.99
N SER A 78 -16.16 -16.65 -9.15
CA SER A 78 -17.19 -16.91 -10.17
C SER A 78 -16.60 -16.77 -11.59
N PRO A 79 -17.01 -17.58 -12.58
CA PRO A 79 -16.42 -17.53 -13.92
C PRO A 79 -16.57 -16.15 -14.56
N ILE A 80 -17.73 -15.50 -14.35
CA ILE A 80 -18.03 -14.15 -14.84
C ILE A 80 -17.03 -13.12 -14.28
N PHE A 81 -16.70 -13.18 -13.00
CA PHE A 81 -15.72 -12.28 -12.39
C PHE A 81 -14.31 -12.51 -12.95
N LEU A 82 -13.90 -13.79 -13.08
CA LEU A 82 -12.59 -14.15 -13.62
C LEU A 82 -12.43 -13.75 -15.09
N ASP A 83 -13.48 -13.97 -15.90
CA ASP A 83 -13.48 -13.67 -17.33
C ASP A 83 -13.62 -12.18 -17.64
N ASN A 84 -14.21 -11.38 -16.75
CA ASN A 84 -14.37 -9.94 -16.97
C ASN A 84 -13.27 -9.08 -16.34
N PHE A 85 -12.78 -9.44 -15.15
CA PHE A 85 -11.81 -8.60 -14.43
C PHE A 85 -10.41 -9.21 -14.37
N CYS A 86 -10.27 -10.45 -13.90
CA CYS A 86 -8.96 -11.08 -13.71
C CYS A 86 -8.22 -11.35 -15.04
N LYS A 87 -8.93 -11.73 -16.12
CA LYS A 87 -8.32 -12.05 -17.43
C LYS A 87 -8.14 -10.83 -18.35
N LYS A 88 -8.91 -9.76 -18.15
CA LYS A 88 -8.99 -8.60 -19.06
C LYS A 88 -8.40 -7.30 -18.49
N GLY A 89 -7.85 -7.32 -17.28
CA GLY A 89 -7.19 -6.18 -16.68
C GLY A 89 -6.36 -6.52 -15.44
N HIS A 90 -5.62 -5.53 -14.96
CA HIS A 90 -4.89 -5.60 -13.69
C HIS A 90 -5.86 -5.28 -12.54
N LEU A 91 -6.28 -6.34 -11.84
CA LEU A 91 -7.16 -6.26 -10.67
C LEU A 91 -6.34 -6.15 -9.38
N TYR A 92 -6.67 -5.14 -8.57
CA TYR A 92 -6.13 -4.91 -7.24
C TYR A 92 -7.30 -4.93 -6.24
N MET A 93 -7.28 -5.85 -5.29
CA MET A 93 -8.26 -5.86 -4.20
C MET A 93 -7.57 -6.12 -2.86
N MET A 94 -8.07 -5.51 -1.78
CA MET A 94 -7.58 -5.71 -0.41
C MET A 94 -8.70 -5.56 0.61
N SER A 95 -8.74 -6.41 1.63
CA SER A 95 -9.71 -6.32 2.72
C SER A 95 -9.51 -5.04 3.54
N HIS A 96 -10.60 -4.32 3.78
CA HIS A 96 -10.61 -3.02 4.44
C HIS A 96 -11.02 -3.14 5.91
N GLY A 97 -10.24 -2.52 6.80
CA GLY A 97 -10.49 -2.49 8.24
C GLY A 97 -10.02 -3.73 9.01
N THR A 98 -9.42 -4.72 8.33
CA THR A 98 -8.90 -5.96 8.92
C THR A 98 -7.43 -5.81 9.34
N LYS A 99 -7.09 -6.16 10.58
CA LYS A 99 -5.72 -6.12 11.12
C LYS A 99 -4.96 -7.41 10.81
N ILE A 100 -3.82 -7.28 10.13
CA ILE A 100 -3.02 -8.40 9.59
C ILE A 100 -2.57 -9.43 10.64
N ASP A 101 -2.36 -9.00 11.89
CA ASP A 101 -1.91 -9.85 12.98
C ASP A 101 -3.07 -10.65 13.62
N THR A 102 -4.22 -10.01 13.82
CA THR A 102 -5.34 -10.56 14.62
C THR A 102 -6.52 -11.10 13.82
N GLU A 103 -6.73 -10.62 12.59
CA GLU A 103 -7.92 -10.90 11.78
C GLU A 103 -7.54 -11.51 10.43
N ASP A 104 -8.51 -12.12 9.73
CA ASP A 104 -8.30 -12.64 8.39
C ASP A 104 -8.13 -11.48 7.38
N CYS A 105 -7.10 -11.56 6.52
CA CYS A 105 -6.83 -10.54 5.50
C CYS A 105 -6.74 -11.16 4.11
N ILE A 106 -7.40 -10.52 3.15
CA ILE A 106 -7.60 -11.01 1.78
C ILE A 106 -7.06 -9.99 0.80
N VAL A 107 -6.24 -10.43 -0.16
CA VAL A 107 -5.79 -9.60 -1.28
C VAL A 107 -5.91 -10.32 -2.62
N ILE A 108 -6.21 -9.58 -3.68
CA ILE A 108 -6.04 -10.02 -5.07
C ILE A 108 -4.95 -9.17 -5.71
N LEU A 109 -3.95 -9.84 -6.27
CA LEU A 109 -2.85 -9.21 -7.00
C LEU A 109 -3.18 -9.12 -8.51
N PRO A 110 -2.61 -8.15 -9.25
CA PRO A 110 -2.77 -8.05 -10.71
C PRO A 110 -2.17 -9.24 -11.48
N SER A 111 -1.45 -10.15 -10.80
CA SER A 111 -1.02 -11.45 -11.32
C SER A 111 -2.09 -12.56 -11.22
N GLY A 112 -3.34 -12.20 -10.89
CA GLY A 112 -4.46 -13.15 -10.81
C GLY A 112 -4.43 -14.07 -9.59
N LYS A 113 -3.67 -13.72 -8.55
CA LYS A 113 -3.54 -14.51 -7.32
C LYS A 113 -4.43 -13.92 -6.23
N LEU A 114 -5.40 -14.71 -5.77
CA LEU A 114 -6.10 -14.50 -4.52
C LEU A 114 -5.23 -15.07 -3.39
N ILE A 115 -4.81 -14.21 -2.46
CA ILE A 115 -3.99 -14.56 -1.30
C ILE A 115 -4.79 -14.26 -0.05
N MET A 116 -4.82 -15.22 0.87
CA MET A 116 -5.56 -15.12 2.13
C MET A 116 -4.61 -15.41 3.27
N ASN A 117 -4.27 -14.39 4.06
CA ASN A 117 -3.62 -14.56 5.36
C ASN A 117 -4.72 -14.80 6.39
N LEU A 118 -4.84 -16.04 6.85
CA LEU A 118 -5.90 -16.50 7.73
C LEU A 118 -5.37 -16.74 9.14
N THR A 119 -6.25 -16.54 10.11
CA THR A 119 -6.18 -17.14 11.44
C THR A 119 -6.23 -18.66 11.35
N LYS A 120 -5.69 -19.35 12.35
CA LYS A 120 -5.76 -20.82 12.47
C LYS A 120 -7.19 -21.35 12.32
N ASP A 121 -8.14 -20.78 13.07
CA ASP A 121 -9.52 -21.27 13.12
C ASP A 121 -10.24 -21.13 11.78
N THR A 122 -10.08 -20.00 11.08
CA THR A 122 -10.61 -19.84 9.71
C THR A 122 -9.92 -20.79 8.73
N TYR A 123 -8.59 -20.94 8.80
CA TYR A 123 -7.84 -21.86 7.93
C TYR A 123 -8.30 -23.33 8.08
N GLU A 124 -8.37 -23.84 9.31
CA GLU A 124 -8.75 -25.23 9.60
C GLU A 124 -10.21 -25.52 9.18
N ARG A 125 -11.12 -24.56 9.38
CA ARG A 125 -12.52 -24.66 8.91
C ARG A 125 -12.64 -24.61 7.39
N LEU A 126 -11.88 -23.71 6.73
CA LEU A 126 -11.90 -23.49 5.29
C LEU A 126 -11.37 -24.72 4.53
N GLY A 127 -10.38 -25.42 5.09
CA GLY A 127 -9.93 -26.72 4.59
C GLY A 127 -9.27 -26.67 3.20
N LEU A 128 -8.65 -25.54 2.85
CA LEU A 128 -7.84 -25.38 1.64
C LEU A 128 -6.35 -25.56 1.95
N GLU A 129 -5.57 -25.91 0.93
CA GLU A 129 -4.12 -26.04 1.08
C GLU A 129 -3.46 -24.66 1.28
N GLY A 130 -2.66 -24.55 2.34
CA GLY A 130 -1.92 -23.34 2.67
C GLY A 130 -0.63 -23.65 3.43
N LYS A 131 0.15 -22.61 3.72
CA LYS A 131 1.45 -22.70 4.42
C LYS A 131 1.43 -21.82 5.66
N LYS A 132 2.11 -22.21 6.74
CA LYS A 132 2.27 -21.34 7.91
C LYS A 132 3.00 -20.04 7.51
N SER A 133 2.54 -18.92 8.03
CA SER A 133 3.17 -17.61 7.81
C SER A 133 4.53 -17.56 8.49
N GLN A 134 5.55 -17.08 7.78
CA GLN A 134 6.93 -17.01 8.29
C GLN A 134 7.18 -15.79 9.20
N PHE A 135 6.23 -14.85 9.26
CA PHE A 135 6.42 -13.54 9.92
C PHE A 135 5.99 -13.51 11.40
N HIS A 136 5.44 -14.59 11.94
CA HIS A 136 4.76 -14.57 13.25
C HIS A 136 5.44 -15.44 14.31
N SER A 137 6.71 -15.10 14.59
CA SER A 137 7.68 -15.89 15.37
C SER A 137 7.22 -16.36 16.77
N ILE A 138 6.37 -15.59 17.45
CA ILE A 138 5.98 -15.86 18.85
C ILE A 138 4.79 -16.84 18.97
N ARG A 139 3.92 -16.96 17.95
CA ARG A 139 2.72 -17.83 18.03
C ARG A 139 2.44 -18.74 16.84
N ASN A 140 2.93 -18.46 15.63
CA ASN A 140 2.79 -19.33 14.44
C ASN A 140 1.34 -19.76 14.04
N ASP A 141 0.30 -19.13 14.58
CA ASP A 141 -1.13 -19.44 14.35
C ASP A 141 -1.73 -18.73 13.11
N ARG A 142 -0.88 -18.35 12.15
CA ARG A 142 -1.27 -17.67 10.90
C ARG A 142 -0.92 -18.53 9.68
N TYR A 143 -1.84 -18.65 8.73
CA TYR A 143 -1.71 -19.50 7.54
C TYR A 143 -1.99 -18.71 6.27
N VAL A 144 -1.15 -18.87 5.25
CA VAL A 144 -1.31 -18.23 3.95
C VAL A 144 -1.80 -19.25 2.92
N VAL A 145 -3.01 -19.05 2.42
CA VAL A 145 -3.58 -19.78 1.27
C VAL A 145 -3.40 -18.94 0.01
N VAL A 146 -3.00 -19.56 -1.10
CA VAL A 146 -2.79 -18.88 -2.39
C VAL A 146 -3.52 -19.62 -3.50
N ILE A 147 -4.52 -18.98 -4.08
CA ILE A 147 -5.29 -19.49 -5.22
C ILE A 147 -4.87 -18.71 -6.46
N ASN A 148 -4.25 -19.39 -7.44
CA ASN A 148 -3.96 -18.79 -8.74
C ASN A 148 -5.20 -18.92 -9.64
N MET A 149 -5.98 -17.85 -9.73
CA MET A 149 -7.24 -17.81 -10.47
C MET A 149 -7.05 -17.73 -12.00
N LEU A 150 -5.81 -17.47 -12.45
CA LEU A 150 -5.42 -17.49 -13.87
C LEU A 150 -4.70 -18.79 -14.27
N ASN A 151 -4.64 -19.79 -13.38
CA ASN A 151 -4.17 -21.12 -13.74
C ASN A 151 -5.16 -21.78 -14.72
N PRO A 152 -4.74 -22.32 -15.88
CA PRO A 152 -5.63 -23.03 -16.82
C PRO A 152 -6.40 -24.22 -16.20
N SER A 153 -5.95 -24.76 -15.07
CA SER A 153 -6.64 -25.81 -14.32
C SER A 153 -7.69 -25.28 -13.32
N PHE A 154 -7.77 -23.96 -13.09
CA PHE A 154 -8.74 -23.33 -12.19
C PHE A 154 -10.01 -22.94 -12.97
N VAL A 155 -10.76 -23.95 -13.40
CA VAL A 155 -11.99 -23.80 -14.19
C VAL A 155 -13.10 -24.72 -13.66
N PRO A 156 -14.39 -24.38 -13.88
CA PRO A 156 -15.53 -25.22 -13.50
C PRO A 156 -15.39 -26.70 -13.88
N GLY A 157 -15.86 -27.59 -13.02
CA GLY A 157 -15.76 -29.04 -13.18
C GLY A 157 -14.38 -29.64 -12.87
N LYS A 158 -13.36 -28.84 -12.51
CA LYS A 158 -12.08 -29.35 -11.99
C LYS A 158 -12.12 -29.44 -10.45
N ASN A 159 -11.64 -30.57 -9.91
CA ASN A 159 -11.68 -30.89 -8.47
C ASN A 159 -11.17 -29.75 -7.57
N TYR A 160 -10.10 -29.05 -7.96
CA TYR A 160 -9.55 -27.95 -7.16
C TYR A 160 -10.42 -26.68 -7.21
N TYR A 161 -11.00 -26.34 -8.37
CA TYR A 161 -11.93 -25.22 -8.49
C TYR A 161 -13.22 -25.48 -7.69
N GLU A 162 -13.83 -26.66 -7.85
CA GLU A 162 -15.06 -26.99 -7.10
C GLU A 162 -14.80 -27.08 -5.59
N ARG A 163 -13.61 -27.53 -5.15
CA ARG A 163 -13.21 -27.48 -3.73
C ARG A 163 -13.11 -26.04 -3.22
N VAL A 164 -12.46 -25.13 -3.95
CA VAL A 164 -12.35 -23.72 -3.56
C VAL A 164 -13.72 -23.04 -3.49
N LYS A 165 -14.56 -23.28 -4.51
CA LYS A 165 -15.95 -22.79 -4.55
C LYS A 165 -16.75 -23.29 -3.34
N TRP A 166 -16.79 -24.59 -3.09
CA TRP A 166 -17.46 -25.22 -1.94
C TRP A 166 -16.93 -24.72 -0.58
N SER A 167 -15.61 -24.48 -0.48
CA SER A 167 -15.01 -23.85 0.71
C SER A 167 -15.53 -22.43 0.95
N PHE A 168 -15.88 -21.66 -0.09
CA PHE A 168 -16.41 -20.30 -0.01
C PHE A 168 -17.95 -20.19 -0.01
N THR A 169 -18.68 -21.26 -0.38
CA THR A 169 -20.16 -21.29 -0.35
C THR A 169 -20.69 -22.08 0.84
N ASP A 170 -20.41 -23.38 0.89
CA ASP A 170 -21.08 -24.34 1.78
C ASP A 170 -20.39 -24.48 3.15
N ARG A 171 -19.07 -24.26 3.19
CA ARG A 171 -18.26 -24.36 4.43
C ARG A 171 -18.21 -23.06 5.20
N LEU A 172 -17.91 -21.97 4.49
CA LEU A 172 -17.55 -20.68 5.05
C LEU A 172 -17.92 -19.58 4.05
N ASN A 173 -19.16 -19.11 4.13
CA ASN A 173 -19.64 -17.92 3.41
C ASN A 173 -18.99 -16.65 3.99
N LEU A 174 -17.70 -16.47 3.70
CA LEU A 174 -16.88 -15.37 4.18
C LEU A 174 -17.10 -14.14 3.30
N CYS A 175 -17.53 -13.05 3.93
CA CYS A 175 -17.74 -11.75 3.30
C CYS A 175 -16.83 -10.70 3.91
N TYR A 176 -16.17 -9.89 3.06
CA TYR A 176 -15.23 -8.86 3.48
C TYR A 176 -15.61 -7.50 2.90
N ASN A 177 -15.38 -6.42 3.64
CA ASN A 177 -15.32 -5.10 3.04
C ASN A 177 -14.00 -5.02 2.25
N MET A 178 -14.03 -4.55 1.00
CA MET A 178 -12.88 -4.54 0.11
C MET A 178 -12.62 -3.14 -0.44
N LEU A 179 -11.36 -2.71 -0.47
CA LEU A 179 -10.91 -1.70 -1.44
C LEU A 179 -10.62 -2.40 -2.77
N VAL A 180 -11.01 -1.76 -3.87
CA VAL A 180 -10.93 -2.31 -5.23
C VAL A 180 -10.41 -1.24 -6.18
N SER A 181 -9.47 -1.61 -7.04
CA SER A 181 -9.11 -0.85 -8.24
C SER A 181 -8.88 -1.83 -9.40
N TRP A 182 -9.28 -1.45 -10.60
CA TRP A 182 -9.12 -2.28 -11.79
C TRP A 182 -8.73 -1.44 -12.99
N ILE A 183 -7.67 -1.86 -13.67
CA ILE A 183 -7.13 -1.20 -14.86
C ILE A 183 -7.31 -2.16 -16.04
N PRO A 184 -8.23 -1.90 -16.99
CA PRO A 184 -8.41 -2.77 -18.15
C PRO A 184 -7.15 -2.81 -19.02
N HIS A 185 -6.87 -3.94 -19.66
CA HIS A 185 -5.74 -4.05 -20.61
C HIS A 185 -5.98 -3.22 -21.89
N ASN A 186 -7.25 -3.06 -22.29
CA ASN A 186 -7.67 -2.30 -23.48
C ASN A 186 -8.74 -1.27 -23.07
N CYS A 187 -8.65 -0.03 -23.57
CA CYS A 187 -9.57 1.05 -23.21
C CYS A 187 -11.02 0.83 -23.68
N ASP A 188 -11.25 -0.04 -24.68
CA ASP A 188 -12.57 -0.30 -25.26
C ASP A 188 -13.50 -1.15 -24.36
N ILE A 189 -13.02 -1.60 -23.19
CA ILE A 189 -13.76 -2.49 -22.29
C ILE A 189 -14.68 -1.67 -21.39
N SER A 190 -15.98 -1.62 -21.72
CA SER A 190 -17.02 -0.90 -20.95
C SER A 190 -17.41 -1.53 -19.60
N SER A 191 -16.74 -2.60 -19.17
CA SER A 191 -17.06 -3.35 -17.95
C SER A 191 -16.67 -2.59 -16.67
N SER A 192 -17.54 -1.69 -16.19
CA SER A 192 -17.38 -1.07 -14.88
C SER A 192 -17.41 -2.13 -13.77
N ILE A 193 -16.34 -2.18 -12.96
CA ILE A 193 -16.24 -3.09 -11.82
C ILE A 193 -17.21 -2.71 -10.69
N SER A 194 -17.53 -1.42 -10.54
CA SER A 194 -18.57 -0.96 -9.61
C SER A 194 -19.94 -1.50 -10.02
N ALA A 195 -20.30 -1.35 -11.30
CA ALA A 195 -21.57 -1.81 -11.84
C ALA A 195 -21.72 -3.35 -11.72
N TYR A 196 -20.64 -4.12 -11.81
CA TYR A 196 -20.69 -5.56 -11.55
C TYR A 196 -21.07 -5.88 -10.09
N PHE A 197 -20.50 -5.17 -9.11
CA PHE A 197 -20.88 -5.37 -7.71
C PHE A 197 -22.30 -4.90 -7.42
N GLU A 198 -22.72 -3.77 -7.99
CA GLU A 198 -24.09 -3.27 -7.92
C GLU A 198 -25.10 -4.26 -8.52
N MET A 199 -24.77 -4.92 -9.64
CA MET A 199 -25.56 -6.01 -10.26
C MET A 199 -25.60 -7.31 -9.42
N ASN A 200 -24.84 -7.41 -8.34
CA ASN A 200 -24.86 -8.51 -7.38
C ASN A 200 -25.34 -8.05 -6.00
N ASP A 201 -26.15 -6.98 -5.94
CA ASP A 201 -26.73 -6.37 -4.73
C ASP A 201 -25.69 -5.87 -3.70
N LEU A 202 -24.44 -5.64 -4.10
CA LEU A 202 -23.37 -5.14 -3.23
C LEU A 202 -23.21 -3.62 -3.36
N LEU A 203 -23.20 -2.94 -2.21
CA LEU A 203 -22.89 -1.52 -2.13
C LEU A 203 -21.44 -1.26 -2.53
N SER A 204 -21.24 -0.67 -3.70
CA SER A 204 -19.98 -0.09 -4.18
C SER A 204 -20.04 1.44 -4.08
N VAL A 205 -18.95 2.07 -3.62
CA VAL A 205 -18.85 3.53 -3.46
C VAL A 205 -17.47 3.99 -3.94
N PRO A 206 -17.35 4.99 -4.82
CA PRO A 206 -16.06 5.52 -5.25
C PRO A 206 -15.34 6.21 -4.08
N VAL A 207 -14.04 5.92 -3.93
CA VAL A 207 -13.15 6.49 -2.92
C VAL A 207 -12.24 7.51 -3.60
N GLY A 208 -12.55 8.79 -3.42
CA GLY A 208 -11.69 9.88 -3.89
C GLY A 208 -10.38 9.95 -3.10
N LEU A 209 -9.27 10.25 -3.79
CA LEU A 209 -7.98 10.51 -3.14
C LEU A 209 -8.04 11.79 -2.30
N LYS A 210 -7.69 11.71 -1.01
CA LYS A 210 -7.54 12.89 -0.16
C LYS A 210 -6.22 13.58 -0.50
N CYS A 211 -6.28 14.60 -1.34
CA CYS A 211 -5.13 15.45 -1.65
C CYS A 211 -4.99 16.56 -0.59
N LYS A 212 -3.84 16.60 0.09
CA LYS A 212 -3.43 17.69 0.98
C LYS A 212 -2.24 18.43 0.33
N THR A 213 -2.30 19.75 0.36
CA THR A 213 -1.25 20.62 -0.16
C THR A 213 -0.85 21.61 0.91
N ASN A 214 0.43 21.56 1.30
CA ASN A 214 1.04 22.57 2.16
C ASN A 214 2.11 23.30 1.33
N THR A 215 2.22 24.61 1.51
CA THR A 215 3.33 25.42 0.96
C THR A 215 4.13 25.98 2.12
N TYR A 216 5.44 25.72 2.13
CA TYR A 216 6.37 26.26 3.12
C TYR A 216 7.23 27.35 2.48
N THR A 217 7.43 28.45 3.20
CA THR A 217 8.35 29.53 2.84
C THR A 217 9.54 29.50 3.78
N ASP A 218 10.74 29.76 3.24
CA ASP A 218 11.96 29.95 4.04
C ASP A 218 12.39 28.72 4.87
N LEU A 219 11.90 27.53 4.49
CA LEU A 219 12.25 26.25 5.11
C LEU A 219 13.68 25.84 4.71
N PRO A 220 14.59 25.52 5.65
CA PRO A 220 15.92 25.03 5.32
C PRO A 220 15.85 23.69 4.59
N PHE A 221 16.49 23.64 3.41
CA PHE A 221 16.54 22.46 2.56
C PHE A 221 17.92 21.78 2.64
N PRO A 222 18.01 20.45 2.88
CA PRO A 222 19.27 19.73 2.91
C PRO A 222 20.06 19.85 1.60
N VAL A 223 21.35 20.19 1.68
CA VAL A 223 22.25 20.13 0.53
C VAL A 223 22.65 18.66 0.31
N ILE A 224 22.38 18.12 -0.88
CA ILE A 224 22.57 16.70 -1.20
C ILE A 224 23.61 16.56 -2.30
N ASN A 225 24.66 15.77 -2.09
CA ASN A 225 25.62 15.42 -3.15
C ASN A 225 25.31 14.05 -3.75
N SER A 226 24.79 14.03 -4.98
CA SER A 226 24.42 12.80 -5.70
C SER A 226 25.59 11.92 -6.14
N LYS A 227 26.84 12.31 -5.84
CA LYS A 227 28.07 11.53 -6.08
C LYS A 227 28.72 10.99 -4.81
N GLU A 228 28.47 11.61 -3.66
CA GLU A 228 29.17 11.38 -2.38
C GLU A 228 28.12 11.20 -1.28
N PRO A 229 27.52 10.00 -1.15
CA PRO A 229 26.26 9.84 -0.42
C PRO A 229 26.39 9.69 1.10
N ASN A 230 27.57 9.33 1.60
CA ASN A 230 27.76 8.90 2.98
C ASN A 230 28.90 9.64 3.71
N ASP A 231 29.63 10.54 3.02
CA ASP A 231 30.86 11.13 3.55
C ASP A 231 31.20 12.43 2.81
N SER A 232 30.71 13.56 3.34
CA SER A 232 30.99 14.92 2.85
C SER A 232 30.73 15.92 3.98
N ILE A 233 31.63 16.87 4.18
CA ILE A 233 31.52 17.89 5.24
C ILE A 233 30.50 18.99 4.87
N GLU A 234 30.13 19.08 3.59
CA GLU A 234 29.32 20.16 3.00
C GLU A 234 27.92 19.71 2.54
N SER A 235 27.57 18.43 2.73
CA SER A 235 26.26 17.88 2.34
C SER A 235 25.71 16.90 3.38
N CYS A 236 24.39 16.96 3.55
CA CYS A 236 23.57 16.03 4.33
C CYS A 236 23.66 14.60 3.76
N ASP A 237 23.64 13.59 4.62
CA ASP A 237 23.64 12.18 4.21
C ASP A 237 22.22 11.67 3.84
N TYR A 238 22.14 10.48 3.26
CA TYR A 238 20.87 9.90 2.80
C TYR A 238 19.98 9.29 3.91
N GLU A 239 20.49 9.06 5.12
CA GLU A 239 19.68 8.70 6.30
C GLU A 239 19.06 9.98 6.91
N GLU A 240 19.87 11.03 7.12
CA GLU A 240 19.41 12.37 7.54
C GLU A 240 18.36 12.96 6.59
N LEU A 241 18.56 12.82 5.27
CA LEU A 241 17.59 13.26 4.26
C LEU A 241 16.26 12.49 4.37
N PHE A 242 16.32 11.17 4.57
CA PHE A 242 15.12 10.34 4.74
C PHE A 242 14.34 10.75 6.00
N ASP A 243 15.06 11.03 7.08
CA ASP A 243 14.51 11.48 8.36
C ASP A 243 13.91 12.90 8.28
N TRP A 244 14.52 13.81 7.52
CA TRP A 244 13.98 15.15 7.20
C TRP A 244 12.74 15.08 6.31
N LEU A 245 12.70 14.19 5.31
CA LEU A 245 11.48 13.93 4.53
C LEU A 245 10.37 13.36 5.43
N GLY A 246 10.73 12.56 6.44
CA GLY A 246 9.83 12.07 7.47
C GLY A 246 9.24 13.19 8.35
N SER A 247 10.06 14.14 8.81
CA SER A 247 9.60 15.25 9.67
C SER A 247 8.61 16.17 8.94
N ILE A 248 8.83 16.47 7.65
CA ILE A 248 7.87 17.19 6.82
C ILE A 248 6.57 16.40 6.65
N SER A 249 6.67 15.10 6.36
CA SER A 249 5.51 14.23 6.13
C SER A 249 4.60 14.07 7.36
N CYS A 250 5.13 14.35 8.55
CA CYS A 250 4.41 14.33 9.82
C CYS A 250 3.95 15.73 10.29
N ASP A 251 4.09 16.78 9.47
CA ASP A 251 3.87 18.20 9.82
C ASP A 251 4.68 18.69 11.06
N CYS A 252 5.78 18.03 11.43
CA CYS A 252 6.54 18.26 12.67
C CYS A 252 7.38 19.55 12.71
N ILE A 253 6.96 20.57 11.96
CA ILE A 253 7.72 21.80 11.67
C ILE A 253 6.94 23.07 12.11
N ASN A 254 5.62 22.97 12.28
CA ASN A 254 4.71 24.11 12.49
C ASN A 254 4.07 24.12 13.90
N SER A 255 4.85 23.81 14.92
CA SER A 255 4.38 23.47 16.27
C SER A 255 4.70 24.55 17.31
N ASP A 256 3.83 25.55 17.41
CA ASP A 256 3.94 26.67 18.37
C ASP A 256 3.44 26.33 19.80
N ASP A 257 3.43 25.05 20.19
CA ASP A 257 2.93 24.56 21.50
C ASP A 257 4.12 24.31 22.46
N PRO A 258 4.13 24.90 23.68
CA PRO A 258 5.31 25.00 24.52
C PRO A 258 5.68 23.75 25.35
N ASP A 259 4.82 22.73 25.44
CA ASP A 259 4.98 21.59 26.38
C ASP A 259 5.47 20.27 25.73
N GLY A 260 6.31 20.32 24.67
CA GLY A 260 6.67 19.11 23.90
C GLY A 260 8.11 18.91 23.43
N PHE A 261 8.32 17.75 22.78
CA PHE A 261 9.62 17.09 22.61
C PHE A 261 10.14 17.16 21.15
N LEU A 262 10.92 18.20 20.79
CA LEU A 262 11.37 18.48 19.40
C LEU A 262 11.94 17.24 18.68
N PRO A 263 11.68 17.02 17.38
CA PRO A 263 12.23 15.88 16.66
C PRO A 263 13.76 15.95 16.71
N LEU A 264 14.41 15.02 17.41
CA LEU A 264 15.83 15.11 17.82
C LEU A 264 16.89 15.13 16.69
N TYR A 265 16.49 15.39 15.45
CA TYR A 265 17.34 15.88 14.36
C TYR A 265 17.86 17.28 14.70
N LYS A 266 19.16 17.51 14.50
CA LYS A 266 19.80 18.79 14.89
C LYS A 266 19.58 19.91 13.88
N ILE A 267 18.36 20.45 13.88
CA ILE A 267 18.11 21.89 13.71
C ILE A 267 17.35 22.32 14.98
N SER A 268 17.69 23.46 15.58
CA SER A 268 17.50 23.68 17.03
C SER A 268 16.06 23.98 17.54
N ASP A 269 15.53 23.06 18.35
CA ASP A 269 14.72 23.23 19.60
C ASP A 269 13.27 23.86 19.57
N GLN A 270 12.19 23.03 19.61
CA GLN A 270 10.73 23.32 19.90
C GLN A 270 9.63 22.46 19.14
N ILE A 271 8.72 21.64 19.76
CA ILE A 271 7.50 20.98 19.13
C ILE A 271 6.42 20.62 20.21
N PRO A 272 5.10 20.35 19.95
CA PRO A 272 4.49 19.09 19.41
C PRO A 272 3.12 19.30 18.65
N PHE A 273 2.09 18.42 18.47
CA PHE A 273 1.82 16.95 18.62
C PHE A 273 0.58 16.45 17.78
N PHE A 274 0.44 15.11 17.65
CA PHE A 274 -0.77 14.24 17.54
C PHE A 274 -1.75 14.15 16.31
N PHE A 275 -1.86 12.90 15.80
CA PHE A 275 -3.03 12.13 15.27
C PHE A 275 -3.98 12.65 14.13
N LEU A 276 -4.08 11.90 13.01
CA LEU A 276 -5.24 11.02 12.67
C LEU A 276 -5.10 10.22 11.34
N ASN A 277 -6.09 9.36 11.01
CA ASN A 277 -6.07 8.41 9.87
C ASN A 277 -6.69 8.97 8.57
N SER A 278 -6.00 8.85 7.42
CA SER A 278 -6.64 8.68 6.09
C SER A 278 -5.63 8.29 4.99
N LEU A 279 -6.11 7.80 3.85
CA LEU A 279 -5.33 7.47 2.65
C LEU A 279 -5.02 8.78 1.89
N GLU A 280 -3.77 9.25 1.98
CA GLU A 280 -3.42 10.66 1.72
C GLU A 280 -2.36 10.84 0.63
N VAL A 281 -2.61 11.78 -0.29
CA VAL A 281 -1.59 12.32 -1.18
C VAL A 281 -1.11 13.62 -0.59
N TRP A 282 0.15 13.66 -0.18
CA TRP A 282 0.79 14.80 0.47
C TRP A 282 1.66 15.53 -0.56
N ILE A 283 1.38 16.80 -0.81
CA ILE A 283 2.17 17.61 -1.74
C ILE A 283 2.73 18.83 -1.00
N PHE A 284 4.05 18.90 -0.92
CA PHE A 284 4.79 19.92 -0.19
C PHE A 284 5.52 20.83 -1.19
N SER A 285 5.05 22.07 -1.34
CA SER A 285 5.70 23.08 -2.18
C SER A 285 6.68 23.88 -1.33
N LEU A 286 7.98 23.76 -1.61
CA LEU A 286 9.02 24.51 -0.90
C LEU A 286 9.37 25.77 -1.70
N LYS A 287 9.18 26.95 -1.12
CA LYS A 287 9.70 28.20 -1.68
C LYS A 287 11.12 28.44 -1.16
N ILE A 288 12.10 28.31 -2.04
CA ILE A 288 13.45 28.84 -1.87
C ILE A 288 13.42 30.32 -2.31
N ASN A 289 14.07 31.21 -1.55
CA ASN A 289 14.34 32.61 -1.91
C ASN A 289 15.80 32.76 -2.34
#